data_AF-A0A5D4FJX4-F1
#
_entry.id   AF-A0A5D4FJX4-F1
#
_cell.length_a   1.000
_cell.length_b   1.000
_cell.length_c   1.000
_cell.angle_alpha   90.00
_cell.angle_beta   90.00
_cell.angle_gamma   90.00
#
_symmetry.space_group_name_H-M   'P 1'
#
loop_
_entity.id
_entity.type
_entity.pdbx_description
1 polymer ?
#
loop_
_entity_poly.entity_id
_entity_poly.type
_entity_poly.pdbx_seq_one_letter_code
_entity_poly.pdbx_strand_id
1 'polypeptide(L)'
;MSFRTDVATMTGAASNVDQVNASIQGELSRLQGIVAETSGVWRGQAQGAFQNLMERWNTSARELSEALNSISENIRANARSFDDTELENMQAFR
;
A
#
# COMPACT_ATOMS: atom_id res chain seq x y z
N MET A 1 16.32 -2.84 -26.82
CA MET A 1 14.93 -3.20 -26.48
C MET A 1 14.70 -3.44 -24.97
N SER A 2 15.75 -3.46 -24.13
CA SER A 2 15.62 -3.76 -22.69
C SER A 2 15.04 -2.60 -21.85
N PHE A 3 15.45 -1.36 -22.08
CA PHE A 3 15.19 -0.26 -21.12
C PHE A 3 13.75 0.26 -21.06
N ARG A 4 13.07 0.37 -22.21
CA ARG A 4 11.62 0.60 -22.24
C ARG A 4 10.85 -0.52 -21.54
N THR A 5 11.39 -1.74 -21.56
CA THR A 5 10.85 -2.89 -20.84
C THR A 5 11.07 -2.73 -19.34
N ASP A 6 12.21 -2.19 -18.90
CA ASP A 6 12.52 -1.96 -17.47
C ASP A 6 11.60 -0.89 -16.86
N VAL A 7 11.41 0.26 -17.50
CA VAL A 7 10.47 1.31 -17.03
C VAL A 7 9.02 0.80 -17.01
N ALA A 8 8.61 0.04 -18.04
CA ALA A 8 7.29 -0.58 -18.09
C ALA A 8 7.11 -1.62 -16.97
N THR A 9 8.16 -2.40 -16.67
CA THR A 9 8.16 -3.39 -15.59
C THR A 9 8.01 -2.71 -14.22
N MET A 10 8.75 -1.63 -13.97
CA MET A 10 8.63 -0.85 -12.73
C MET A 10 7.24 -0.23 -12.59
N THR A 11 6.71 0.36 -13.66
CA THR A 11 5.35 0.92 -13.64
C THR A 11 4.30 -0.16 -13.35
N GLY A 12 4.45 -1.35 -13.95
CA GLY A 12 3.60 -2.51 -13.67
C GLY A 12 3.71 -2.97 -12.21
N ALA A 13 4.92 -3.00 -11.65
CA ALA A 13 5.15 -3.35 -10.25
C ALA A 13 4.47 -2.36 -9.29
N ALA A 14 4.56 -1.05 -9.55
CA ALA A 14 3.84 -0.04 -8.76
C ALA A 14 2.32 -0.25 -8.82
N SER A 15 1.76 -0.49 -10.01
CA SER A 15 0.33 -0.79 -10.18
C SER A 15 -0.10 -2.04 -9.42
N ASN A 16 0.76 -3.07 -9.36
CA ASN A 16 0.48 -4.28 -8.59
C ASN A 16 0.45 -3.99 -7.08
N VAL A 17 1.37 -3.14 -6.58
CA VAL A 17 1.37 -2.71 -5.17
C VAL A 17 0.08 -1.95 -4.84
N ASP A 18 -0.39 -1.07 -5.73
CA ASP A 18 -1.66 -0.35 -5.53
C ASP A 18 -2.85 -1.31 -5.45
N GLN A 19 -2.89 -2.33 -6.30
CA GLN A 19 -3.94 -3.34 -6.31
C GLN A 19 -3.92 -4.21 -5.04
N VAL A 20 -2.73 -4.58 -4.57
CA VAL A 20 -2.55 -5.29 -3.30
C VAL A 20 -3.02 -4.42 -2.13
N ASN A 21 -2.66 -3.13 -2.12
CA ASN A 21 -3.12 -2.19 -1.09
C ASN A 21 -4.65 -2.08 -1.06
N ALA A 22 -5.29 -1.94 -2.22
CA ALA A 22 -6.76 -1.91 -2.31
C ALA A 22 -7.41 -3.21 -1.79
N SER A 23 -6.79 -4.36 -2.08
CA SER A 23 -7.28 -5.66 -1.60
C SER A 23 -7.17 -5.77 -0.07
N ILE A 24 -6.02 -5.36 0.49
CA ILE A 24 -5.79 -5.30 1.93
C ILE A 24 -6.80 -4.38 2.61
N GLN A 25 -7.06 -3.19 2.07
CA GLN A 25 -8.06 -2.27 2.61
C GLN A 25 -9.47 -2.88 2.65
N GLY A 26 -9.83 -3.64 1.61
CA GLY A 26 -11.08 -4.40 1.57
C GLY A 26 -11.15 -5.48 2.65
N GLU A 27 -10.08 -6.25 2.83
CA GLU A 27 -10.00 -7.28 3.87
C GLU A 27 -10.04 -6.68 5.28
N LEU A 28 -9.33 -5.56 5.51
CA LEU A 28 -9.32 -4.86 6.78
C LEU A 28 -10.73 -4.36 7.15
N SER A 29 -11.45 -3.80 6.18
CA SER A 29 -12.84 -3.36 6.34
C SER A 29 -13.78 -4.53 6.65
N ARG A 30 -13.59 -5.67 5.98
CA ARG A 30 -14.35 -6.89 6.23
C ARG A 30 -14.12 -7.42 7.65
N LEU A 31 -12.87 -7.48 8.08
CA LEU A 31 -12.50 -7.93 9.43
C LEU A 31 -13.07 -7.00 10.50
N GLN A 32 -13.00 -5.67 10.29
CA GLN A 32 -13.64 -4.70 11.17
C GLN A 32 -15.15 -4.95 11.29
N GLY A 33 -15.84 -5.28 10.20
CA GLY A 33 -17.26 -5.62 10.21
C GLY A 33 -17.58 -6.86 11.06
N ILE A 34 -16.80 -7.94 10.90
CA ILE A 34 -16.95 -9.18 11.69
C ILE A 34 -16.74 -8.90 13.19
N VAL A 35 -15.73 -8.10 13.51
CA VAL A 35 -15.42 -7.70 14.89
C VAL A 35 -16.52 -6.82 15.48
N ALA A 36 -17.12 -5.93 14.68
CA ALA A 36 -18.26 -5.12 15.09
C ALA A 36 -19.52 -5.96 15.33
N GLU A 37 -19.80 -6.96 14.49
CA GLU A 37 -20.94 -7.87 14.66
C GLU A 37 -20.82 -8.70 15.95
N THR A 38 -19.60 -9.16 16.26
CA THR A 38 -19.32 -9.92 17.49
C THR A 38 -19.30 -9.05 18.74
N SER A 39 -19.26 -7.72 18.63
CA SER A 39 -19.24 -6.79 19.79
C SER A 39 -20.42 -6.95 20.76
N GLY A 40 -21.56 -7.49 20.28
CA GLY A 40 -22.70 -7.86 21.14
C GLY A 40 -22.35 -8.88 22.21
N VAL A 41 -21.38 -9.76 21.94
CA VAL A 41 -20.89 -10.81 22.86
C VAL A 41 -19.89 -10.25 23.89
N TRP A 42 -19.28 -9.10 23.62
CA TRP A 42 -18.17 -8.54 24.42
C TRP A 42 -18.63 -7.42 25.38
N ARG A 43 -19.95 -7.21 25.52
CA ARG A 43 -20.52 -6.22 26.46
C ARG A 43 -20.18 -6.58 27.92
N GLY A 44 -19.71 -5.61 28.70
CA GLY A 44 -19.31 -5.80 30.10
C GLY A 44 -17.79 -5.66 30.31
N GLN A 45 -17.19 -6.50 31.16
CA GLN A 45 -15.75 -6.39 31.52
C GLN A 45 -14.77 -6.47 30.34
N ALA A 46 -15.18 -7.05 29.20
CA ALA A 46 -14.35 -7.16 28.00
C ALA A 46 -14.36 -5.91 27.09
N GLN A 47 -15.21 -4.91 27.39
CA GLN A 47 -15.38 -3.72 26.54
C GLN A 47 -14.09 -2.91 26.40
N GLY A 48 -13.32 -2.75 27.47
CA GLY A 48 -12.05 -2.01 27.43
C GLY A 48 -10.98 -2.72 26.60
N ALA A 49 -10.90 -4.05 26.69
CA ALA A 49 -9.97 -4.84 25.87
C ALA A 49 -10.33 -4.76 24.38
N PHE A 50 -11.62 -4.79 24.06
CA PHE A 50 -12.11 -4.61 22.70
C PHE A 50 -11.78 -3.23 22.12
N GLN A 51 -12.01 -2.15 22.88
CA GLN A 51 -11.67 -0.80 22.44
C GLN A 51 -10.17 -0.67 22.15
N ASN A 52 -9.31 -1.14 23.04
CA ASN A 52 -7.86 -1.16 22.83
C ASN A 52 -7.46 -1.98 21.60
N LEU A 53 -8.10 -3.14 21.37
CA LEU A 53 -7.86 -3.95 20.17
C LEU A 53 -8.23 -3.17 18.90
N MET A 54 -9.39 -2.50 18.89
CA MET A 54 -9.86 -1.72 17.75
C MET A 54 -8.98 -0.50 17.46
N GLU A 55 -8.47 0.17 18.50
CA GLU A 55 -7.51 1.26 18.33
C GLU A 55 -6.21 0.76 17.70
N ARG A 56 -5.62 -0.30 18.25
CA ARG A 56 -4.40 -0.91 17.70
C ARG A 56 -4.60 -1.40 16.27
N TRP A 57 -5.74 -2.02 15.99
CA TRP A 57 -6.14 -2.45 14.66
C TRP A 57 -6.16 -1.29 13.67
N ASN A 58 -6.85 -0.19 14.01
CA ASN A 58 -6.94 0.99 13.14
C ASN A 58 -5.56 1.62 12.90
N THR A 59 -4.68 1.63 13.91
CA THR A 59 -3.31 2.11 13.76
C THR A 59 -2.53 1.24 12.78
N SER A 60 -2.49 -0.08 13.00
CA SER A 60 -1.76 -1.00 12.11
C SER A 60 -2.30 -1.01 10.68
N ALA A 61 -3.62 -0.86 10.50
CA ALA A 61 -4.25 -0.71 9.20
C ALA A 61 -3.76 0.53 8.45
N ARG A 62 -3.65 1.67 9.13
CA ARG A 62 -3.12 2.92 8.55
C ARG A 62 -1.65 2.80 8.21
N GLU A 63 -0.83 2.30 9.13
CA GLU A 63 0.61 2.10 8.94
C GLU A 63 0.88 1.21 7.72
N LEU A 64 0.13 0.11 7.57
CA LEU A 64 0.24 -0.77 6.41
C LEU A 64 -0.11 -0.06 5.10
N SER A 65 -1.20 0.72 5.09
CA SER A 65 -1.61 1.48 3.92
C SER A 65 -0.57 2.53 3.51
N GLU A 66 -0.03 3.26 4.48
CA GLU A 66 0.98 4.28 4.26
C GLU A 66 2.27 3.67 3.73
N ALA A 67 2.69 2.53 4.28
CA ALA A 67 3.85 1.79 3.80
C ALA A 67 3.67 1.33 2.35
N LEU A 68 2.51 0.77 1.99
CA LEU A 68 2.25 0.30 0.62
C LEU A 68 2.17 1.46 -0.38
N ASN A 69 1.55 2.58 -0.01
CA ASN A 69 1.53 3.79 -0.83
C ASN A 69 2.94 4.33 -1.05
N SER A 70 3.74 4.40 0.02
CA SER A 70 5.14 4.82 -0.06
C SER A 70 5.96 3.91 -0.98
N ILE A 71 5.73 2.59 -0.92
CA ILE A 71 6.40 1.64 -1.83
C ILE A 71 6.00 1.91 -3.29
N SER A 72 4.71 2.08 -3.60
CA SER A 72 4.27 2.31 -4.98
C SER A 72 4.77 3.66 -5.53
N GLU A 73 4.77 4.70 -4.69
CA GLU A 73 5.36 6.01 -5.01
C GLU A 73 6.86 5.92 -5.27
N ASN A 74 7.61 5.23 -4.42
CA ASN A 74 9.04 5.02 -4.60
C ASN A 74 9.35 4.29 -5.90
N ILE A 75 8.58 3.25 -6.26
CA ILE A 75 8.78 2.53 -7.51
C ILE A 75 8.55 3.47 -8.71
N ARG A 76 7.49 4.28 -8.68
CA ARG A 76 7.19 5.26 -9.75
C ARG A 76 8.25 6.36 -9.85
N ALA A 77 8.73 6.86 -8.71
CA ALA A 77 9.78 7.86 -8.65
C ALA A 77 11.09 7.32 -9.26
N ASN A 78 11.47 6.09 -8.92
CA ASN A 78 12.61 5.44 -9.52
C ASN A 78 12.40 5.26 -11.05
N ALA A 79 11.23 4.81 -11.49
CA ALA A 79 10.95 4.63 -12.92
C ALA A 79 11.11 5.93 -13.73
N ARG A 80 10.66 7.06 -13.18
CA ARG A 80 10.84 8.40 -13.79
C ARG A 80 12.31 8.83 -13.81
N SER A 81 13.00 8.69 -12.68
CA SER A 81 14.43 9.03 -12.58
C SER A 81 15.28 8.26 -13.60
N PHE A 82 14.97 6.98 -13.82
CA PHE A 82 15.61 6.17 -14.85
C PHE A 82 15.31 6.68 -16.28
N ASP A 83 14.09 7.12 -16.57
CA ASP A 83 13.72 7.69 -17.88
C ASP A 83 14.39 9.05 -18.13
N ASP A 84 14.41 9.92 -17.12
CA ASP A 84 15.00 11.26 -17.18
C ASP A 84 16.53 11.20 -17.37
N THR A 85 17.23 10.39 -16.56
CA THR A 85 18.68 10.21 -16.66
C THR A 85 19.09 9.71 -18.05
N GLU A 86 18.26 8.86 -18.66
CA GLU A 86 18.53 8.34 -19.99
C GLU A 86 18.28 9.37 -21.09
N LEU A 87 17.23 10.20 -20.95
CA LEU A 87 16.99 11.33 -21.85
C LEU A 87 18.16 12.31 -21.86
N GLU A 88 18.77 12.56 -20.69
CA GLU A 88 19.97 13.39 -20.58
C GLU A 88 21.19 12.71 -21.25
N ASN A 89 21.43 11.43 -20.98
CA ASN A 89 22.53 10.68 -21.61
C ASN A 89 22.41 10.67 -23.14
N MET A 90 21.23 10.37 -23.69
CA MET A 90 21.00 10.35 -25.13
C MET A 90 21.18 11.72 -25.80
N GLN A 91 20.95 12.80 -25.08
CA GLN A 91 21.20 14.17 -25.57
C GLN A 91 22.68 14.51 -25.52
N ALA A 92 23.41 14.03 -24.51
CA ALA A 92 24.85 14.25 -24.38
C ALA A 92 25.69 13.52 -25.45
N PHE A 93 25.18 12.40 -25.99
CA PHE A 93 25.84 11.65 -27.07
C PHE A 93 25.47 12.11 -28.50
N ARG A 94 24.66 13.15 -28.64
CA ARG A 94 24.17 13.67 -29.92
C ARG A 94 24.78 15.03 -30.25
#